data_AF-A0A225WC14-F1
#
_entry.id   AF-A0A225WC14-F1
#
_cell.length_a   1.000
_cell.length_b   1.000
_cell.length_c   1.000
_cell.angle_alpha   90.00
_cell.angle_beta   90.00
_cell.angle_gamma   90.00
#
_symmetry.space_group_name_H-M   'P 1'
#
loop_
_entity.id
_entity.type
_entity.pdbx_description
1 polymer ?
#
loop_
_entity_poly.entity_id
_entity_poly.type
_entity_poly.pdbx_seq_one_letter_code
_entity_poly.pdbx_strand_id
1 'polypeptide(L)'
;MYATTTNMATDRLVFKAETTRGINQLKKAVIDVVLTNLRYDVQLRHIDPVLELRRLYPGVAPPATAESATAALYAHYATVQRTSVTEPVPQAFWEGTHVLRAMAVCLREQLYVWDVASDNTAHVQQYSYKVFDMPNGDKHETGTVHPIPDSRTRDFLELCFHHHVVPPMLLLKHTESHFYGVRHGPVFNTWDCEMGPTMRNRLDMVHRAMNWSKLDAHSPS
;
A
#
# COMPACT_ATOMS: atom_id res chain seq x y z
N MET A 1 -1.25 -5.26 6.44
CA MET A 1 0.04 -4.99 5.75
C MET A 1 1.08 -6.10 5.99
N TYR A 2 1.62 -6.29 7.20
CA TYR A 2 2.66 -7.30 7.46
C TYR A 2 2.22 -8.76 7.21
N ALA A 3 0.96 -9.10 7.50
CA ALA A 3 0.43 -10.44 7.21
C ALA A 3 0.40 -10.77 5.71
N THR A 4 0.13 -9.78 4.86
CA THR A 4 0.13 -9.94 3.40
C THR A 4 1.53 -10.20 2.84
N THR A 5 2.57 -9.64 3.47
CA THR A 5 3.96 -9.80 3.02
C THR A 5 4.64 -11.06 3.56
N THR A 6 4.05 -11.73 4.54
CA THR A 6 4.70 -12.88 5.24
C THR A 6 3.87 -14.16 5.21
N ASN A 7 2.71 -14.17 4.55
CA ASN A 7 1.77 -15.31 4.42
C ASN A 7 1.75 -16.22 5.66
N MET A 8 1.43 -15.65 6.82
CA MET A 8 1.54 -16.35 8.11
C MET A 8 0.51 -17.49 8.25
N ALA A 9 0.92 -18.57 8.94
CA ALA A 9 0.10 -19.76 9.13
C ALA A 9 -1.08 -19.60 10.14
N THR A 10 -1.12 -18.53 10.94
CA THR A 10 -2.07 -18.34 12.05
C THR A 10 -3.15 -17.29 11.76
N ASP A 11 -4.38 -17.51 12.26
CA ASP A 11 -5.59 -16.68 12.00
C ASP A 11 -5.54 -15.26 12.58
N ARG A 12 -4.64 -15.00 13.51
CA ARG A 12 -4.40 -13.67 14.08
C ARG A 12 -2.90 -13.44 14.16
N LEU A 13 -2.48 -12.20 13.88
CA LEU A 13 -1.14 -11.74 14.18
C LEU A 13 -0.93 -11.81 15.69
N VAL A 14 -0.19 -12.82 16.13
CA VAL A 14 0.25 -12.91 17.53
C VAL A 14 1.48 -12.01 17.66
N PHE A 15 1.37 -10.95 18.46
CA PHE A 15 2.46 -10.01 18.73
C PHE A 15 3.55 -10.63 19.63
N LYS A 16 4.19 -11.71 19.13
CA LYS A 16 5.44 -12.20 19.71
C LYS A 16 6.55 -11.19 19.44
N ALA A 17 7.57 -11.14 20.30
CA ALA A 17 8.63 -10.14 20.24
C ALA A 17 9.32 -10.04 18.86
N GLU A 18 9.49 -11.17 18.17
CA GLU A 18 10.07 -11.23 16.82
C GLU A 18 9.12 -10.68 15.74
N THR A 19 7.85 -11.09 15.77
CA THR A 19 6.80 -10.58 14.88
C THR A 19 6.61 -9.07 15.05
N THR A 20 6.54 -8.58 16.29
CA THR A 20 6.43 -7.14 16.58
C THR A 20 7.63 -6.36 16.04
N ARG A 21 8.85 -6.92 16.15
CA ARG A 21 10.05 -6.29 15.59
C ARG A 21 9.99 -6.21 14.07
N GLY A 22 9.60 -7.30 13.40
CA GLY A 22 9.46 -7.33 11.94
C GLY A 22 8.40 -6.34 11.44
N ILE A 23 7.25 -6.24 12.11
CA ILE A 23 6.22 -5.26 11.77
C ILE A 23 6.75 -3.83 11.96
N ASN A 24 7.40 -3.54 13.09
CA ASN A 24 7.95 -2.20 13.35
C ASN A 24 9.03 -1.82 12.33
N GLN A 25 9.86 -2.77 11.88
CA GLN A 25 10.85 -2.55 10.81
C GLN A 25 10.19 -2.22 9.48
N LEU A 26 9.21 -3.02 9.05
CA LEU A 26 8.47 -2.75 7.81
C LEU A 26 7.75 -1.40 7.88
N LYS A 27 7.05 -1.12 8.98
CA LYS A 27 6.38 0.17 9.17
C LYS A 27 7.38 1.32 9.06
N LYS A 28 8.53 1.22 9.73
CA LYS A 28 9.56 2.24 9.67
C LYS A 28 10.01 2.50 8.23
N ALA A 29 10.31 1.45 7.46
CA ALA A 29 10.73 1.56 6.07
C ALA A 29 9.65 2.22 5.18
N VAL A 30 8.37 1.87 5.36
CA VAL A 30 7.27 2.50 4.62
C VAL A 30 7.14 3.98 4.99
N ILE A 31 7.19 4.33 6.28
CA ILE A 31 7.09 5.72 6.73
C ILE A 31 8.32 6.54 6.32
N ASP A 32 9.51 5.94 6.24
CA ASP A 32 10.70 6.60 5.66
C ASP A 32 10.43 7.01 4.20
N VAL A 33 9.80 6.15 3.39
CA VAL A 33 9.38 6.50 2.02
C VAL A 33 8.35 7.65 2.02
N VAL A 34 7.35 7.61 2.92
CA VAL A 34 6.38 8.71 3.06
C VAL A 34 7.09 10.04 3.35
N LEU A 35 7.99 10.06 4.33
CA LEU A 35 8.73 11.27 4.73
C LEU A 35 9.62 11.79 3.59
N THR A 36 10.37 10.91 2.93
CA THR A 36 11.21 11.29 1.78
C THR A 36 10.39 11.86 0.64
N ASN A 37 9.24 11.27 0.35
CA ASN A 37 8.43 11.64 -0.80
C ASN A 37 7.46 12.80 -0.55
N LEU A 38 7.14 13.10 0.72
CA LEU A 38 6.04 14.01 1.11
C LEU A 38 6.10 15.36 0.40
N ARG A 39 7.28 15.99 0.33
CA ARG A 39 7.45 17.28 -0.36
C ARG A 39 7.02 17.20 -1.83
N TYR A 40 7.52 16.20 -2.57
CA TYR A 40 7.21 16.06 -3.99
C TYR A 40 5.80 15.54 -4.23
N ASP A 41 5.28 14.68 -3.35
CA ASP A 41 3.88 14.25 -3.40
C ASP A 41 2.89 15.41 -3.19
N VAL A 42 3.22 16.39 -2.34
CA VAL A 42 2.43 17.62 -2.21
C VAL A 42 2.52 18.48 -3.48
N GLN A 43 3.72 18.63 -4.05
CA GLN A 43 3.91 19.40 -5.30
C GLN A 43 3.17 18.79 -6.49
N LEU A 44 3.17 17.45 -6.59
CA LEU A 44 2.43 16.70 -7.61
C LEU A 44 0.93 16.59 -7.31
N ARG A 45 0.45 17.19 -6.21
CA ARG A 45 -0.94 17.14 -5.75
C ARG A 45 -1.44 15.71 -5.50
N HIS A 46 -0.52 14.80 -5.19
CA HIS A 46 -0.84 13.46 -4.73
C HIS A 46 -1.28 13.43 -3.26
N ILE A 47 -0.95 14.48 -2.50
CA ILE A 47 -1.41 14.72 -1.14
C ILE A 47 -1.82 16.19 -1.02
N ASP A 48 -3.06 16.43 -0.57
CA ASP A 48 -3.44 17.75 -0.06
C ASP A 48 -3.15 17.75 1.45
N PRO A 49 -2.16 18.53 1.92
CA PRO A 49 -1.72 18.46 3.30
C PRO A 49 -2.77 18.96 4.29
N VAL A 50 -3.65 19.87 3.88
CA VAL A 50 -4.72 20.41 4.72
C VAL A 50 -5.84 19.39 4.87
N LEU A 51 -6.25 18.74 3.77
CA LEU A 51 -7.27 17.69 3.82
C LEU A 51 -6.80 16.47 4.61
N GLU A 52 -5.53 16.09 4.44
CA GLU A 52 -4.96 14.95 5.18
C GLU A 52 -4.91 15.23 6.68
N LEU A 53 -4.51 16.45 7.10
CA LEU A 53 -4.56 16.82 8.52
C LEU A 53 -5.97 16.86 9.09
N ARG A 54 -6.97 17.33 8.32
CA ARG A 54 -8.38 17.28 8.75
C ARG A 54 -8.86 15.85 8.97
N ARG A 55 -8.41 14.91 8.14
CA ARG A 55 -8.71 13.48 8.29
C ARG A 55 -8.07 12.91 9.55
N LEU A 56 -6.78 13.19 9.77
CA LEU A 56 -6.01 12.68 10.90
C LEU A 56 -6.51 13.24 12.24
N TYR A 57 -6.84 14.53 12.29
CA TYR A 57 -7.24 15.25 13.50
C TYR A 57 -8.64 15.84 13.37
N PRO A 58 -9.70 15.00 13.36
CA PRO A 58 -11.07 15.48 13.22
C PRO A 58 -11.42 16.43 14.37
N GLY A 59 -11.98 17.59 14.04
CA GLY A 59 -12.35 18.63 15.00
C GLY A 59 -11.23 19.62 15.36
N VAL A 60 -10.00 19.41 14.86
CA VAL A 60 -8.90 20.38 14.99
C VAL A 60 -8.82 21.18 13.70
N ALA A 61 -8.82 22.52 13.80
CA ALA A 61 -8.62 23.38 12.64
C ALA A 61 -7.20 23.17 12.08
N PRO A 62 -7.03 22.77 10.81
CA PRO A 62 -5.72 22.60 10.23
C PRO A 62 -5.04 23.97 10.02
N PRO A 63 -3.71 24.00 9.85
CA PRO A 63 -3.00 25.22 9.48
C PRO A 63 -3.58 25.85 8.21
N ALA A 64 -3.53 27.19 8.14
CA ALA A 64 -4.14 27.95 7.05
C ALA A 64 -3.37 27.86 5.71
N THR A 65 -2.08 27.52 5.75
CA THR A 65 -1.21 27.46 4.58
C THR A 65 -0.78 26.02 4.29
N ALA A 66 -0.52 25.73 3.01
CA ALA A 66 -0.05 24.42 2.59
C ALA A 66 1.32 24.09 3.18
N GLU A 67 2.20 25.08 3.35
CA GLU A 67 3.53 24.92 3.93
C GLU A 67 3.46 24.52 5.40
N SER A 68 2.65 25.22 6.21
CA SER A 68 2.48 24.89 7.62
C SER A 68 1.75 23.56 7.81
N ALA A 69 0.79 23.24 6.94
CA ALA A 69 0.14 21.92 6.93
C ALA A 69 1.14 20.80 6.57
N THR A 70 2.02 21.03 5.59
CA THR A 70 3.05 20.06 5.21
C THR A 70 4.04 19.82 6.35
N ALA A 71 4.49 20.88 7.03
CA ALA A 71 5.36 20.75 8.20
C ALA A 71 4.70 19.97 9.35
N ALA A 72 3.42 20.19 9.59
CA ALA A 72 2.65 19.42 10.58
C ALA A 72 2.50 17.95 10.19
N LEU A 73 2.33 17.63 8.90
CA LEU A 73 2.36 16.23 8.43
C LEU A 73 3.73 15.58 8.65
N TYR A 74 4.83 16.29 8.35
CA TYR A 74 6.18 15.81 8.67
C TYR A 74 6.32 15.43 10.15
N ALA A 75 5.85 16.29 11.05
CA ALA A 75 5.89 16.03 12.49
C ALA A 75 5.01 14.83 12.89
N HIS A 76 3.82 14.71 12.29
CA HIS A 76 2.93 13.56 12.49
C HIS A 76 3.61 12.24 12.09
N TYR A 77 4.10 12.12 10.86
CA TYR A 77 4.72 10.88 10.38
C TYR A 77 6.03 10.55 11.11
N ALA A 78 6.82 11.56 11.51
CA ALA A 78 7.98 11.33 12.37
C ALA A 78 7.60 10.73 13.73
N THR A 79 6.41 11.06 14.24
CA THR A 79 5.86 10.48 15.47
C THR A 79 5.37 9.05 15.20
N VAL A 80 4.57 8.84 14.15
CA VAL A 80 4.07 7.51 13.71
C VAL A 80 5.22 6.51 13.52
N GLN A 81 6.34 6.96 12.95
CA GLN A 81 7.53 6.13 12.77
C GLN A 81 8.10 5.58 14.08
N ARG A 82 8.08 6.38 15.16
CA ARG A 82 8.69 6.05 16.46
C ARG A 82 7.74 5.28 17.38
N THR A 83 6.43 5.46 17.23
CA THR A 83 5.41 4.73 18.00
C THR A 83 5.53 3.23 17.72
N SER A 84 5.36 2.34 18.69
CA SER A 84 5.32 0.89 18.39
C SER A 84 3.96 0.52 17.79
N VAL A 85 3.89 -0.50 16.93
CA VAL A 85 2.61 -1.05 16.45
C VAL A 85 1.73 -1.67 17.55
N THR A 86 2.29 -1.85 18.75
CA THR A 86 1.55 -2.33 19.93
C THR A 86 0.92 -1.20 20.74
N GLU A 87 1.31 0.05 20.49
CA GLU A 87 0.73 1.21 21.17
C GLU A 87 -0.64 1.53 20.59
N PRO A 88 -1.65 1.82 21.42
CA PRO A 88 -2.94 2.25 20.94
C PRO A 88 -2.82 3.63 20.28
N VAL A 89 -3.37 3.76 19.07
CA VAL A 89 -3.46 5.03 18.35
C VAL A 89 -4.91 5.30 17.96
N PRO A 90 -5.33 6.57 17.85
CA PRO A 90 -6.64 6.92 17.31
C PRO A 90 -6.89 6.27 15.95
N GLN A 91 -8.12 5.79 15.74
CA GLN A 91 -8.53 5.19 14.46
C GLN A 91 -8.35 6.15 13.28
N ALA A 92 -8.50 7.46 13.50
CA ALA A 92 -8.26 8.49 12.50
C ALA A 92 -6.81 8.51 11.99
N PHE A 93 -5.85 8.03 12.79
CA PHE A 93 -4.44 7.91 12.39
C PHE A 93 -4.18 6.65 11.58
N TRP A 94 -5.18 5.79 11.37
CA TRP A 94 -5.01 4.62 10.52
C TRP A 94 -4.80 5.07 9.07
N GLU A 95 -3.92 4.31 8.41
CA GLU A 95 -3.12 4.77 7.29
C GLU A 95 -3.96 5.10 6.05
N GLY A 96 -3.62 6.18 5.34
CA GLY A 96 -4.34 6.60 4.13
C GLY A 96 -3.76 5.99 2.84
N THR A 97 -4.39 6.30 1.71
CA THR A 97 -3.94 5.94 0.35
C THR A 97 -2.45 6.23 0.10
N HIS A 98 -1.92 7.32 0.65
CA HIS A 98 -0.53 7.71 0.45
C HIS A 98 0.48 6.74 1.12
N VAL A 99 0.13 6.11 2.25
CA VAL A 99 0.99 5.10 2.88
C VAL A 99 0.98 3.80 2.10
N LEU A 100 -0.15 3.42 1.51
CA LEU A 100 -0.21 2.27 0.59
C LEU A 100 0.61 2.50 -0.69
N ARG A 101 0.60 3.71 -1.22
CA ARG A 101 1.50 4.11 -2.33
C ARG A 101 2.97 3.97 -1.92
N ALA A 102 3.34 4.47 -0.74
CA ALA A 102 4.69 4.31 -0.20
C ALA A 102 5.05 2.84 0.04
N MET A 103 4.08 2.01 0.45
CA MET A 103 4.27 0.57 0.63
C MET A 103 4.57 -0.14 -0.69
N ALA A 104 3.89 0.20 -1.78
CA ALA A 104 4.17 -0.35 -3.10
C ALA A 104 5.62 -0.03 -3.55
N VAL A 105 6.09 1.20 -3.31
CA VAL A 105 7.49 1.60 -3.56
C VAL A 105 8.46 0.80 -2.67
N CYS A 106 8.19 0.76 -1.36
CA CYS A 106 9.05 0.10 -0.37
C CYS A 106 9.22 -1.40 -0.65
N LEU A 107 8.15 -2.07 -1.06
CA LEU A 107 8.16 -3.51 -1.32
C LEU A 107 8.60 -3.86 -2.74
N ARG A 108 8.67 -2.89 -3.65
CA ARG A 108 8.90 -3.12 -5.09
C ARG A 108 7.87 -4.10 -5.68
N GLU A 109 6.65 -4.02 -5.17
CA GLU A 109 5.54 -4.94 -5.43
C GLU A 109 4.27 -4.13 -5.73
N GLN A 110 3.39 -4.67 -6.57
CA GLN A 110 2.07 -4.08 -6.75
C GLN A 110 1.14 -4.60 -5.68
N LEU A 111 0.30 -3.73 -5.13
CA LEU A 111 -0.68 -4.09 -4.10
C LEU A 111 -2.08 -3.94 -4.67
N TYR A 112 -2.95 -4.88 -4.36
CA TYR A 112 -4.36 -4.85 -4.74
C TYR A 112 -5.21 -4.65 -3.50
N VAL A 113 -5.85 -3.50 -3.41
CA VAL A 113 -6.71 -3.15 -2.29
C VAL A 113 -8.16 -3.29 -2.72
N TRP A 114 -8.86 -4.19 -2.05
CA TRP A 114 -10.30 -4.32 -2.10
C TRP A 114 -10.92 -3.29 -1.17
N ASP A 115 -11.42 -2.21 -1.75
CA ASP A 115 -12.07 -1.12 -1.05
C ASP A 115 -13.57 -1.42 -0.89
N VAL A 116 -13.98 -1.77 0.32
CA VAL A 116 -15.34 -2.19 0.66
C VAL A 116 -16.10 -1.02 1.27
N ALA A 117 -17.05 -0.49 0.50
CA ALA A 117 -17.97 0.55 0.91
C ALA A 117 -18.95 0.06 1.99
N SER A 118 -19.67 1.00 2.60
CA SER A 118 -20.61 0.71 3.71
C SER A 118 -21.80 -0.15 3.29
N ASP A 119 -22.12 -0.21 2.00
CA ASP A 119 -23.14 -1.07 1.40
C ASP A 119 -22.60 -2.48 1.06
N ASN A 120 -21.36 -2.78 1.44
CA ASN A 120 -20.59 -4.00 1.09
C ASN A 120 -20.24 -4.15 -0.39
N THR A 121 -20.38 -3.10 -1.20
CA THR A 121 -19.84 -3.08 -2.56
C THR A 121 -18.32 -2.97 -2.48
N ALA A 122 -17.61 -3.88 -3.16
CA ALA A 122 -16.15 -3.92 -3.15
C ALA A 122 -15.60 -3.50 -4.52
N HIS A 123 -14.76 -2.48 -4.52
CA HIS A 123 -14.02 -2.02 -5.70
C HIS A 123 -12.53 -2.33 -5.54
N VAL A 124 -11.84 -2.62 -6.64
CA VAL A 124 -10.42 -2.96 -6.58
C VAL A 124 -9.58 -1.76 -7.01
N GLN A 125 -8.56 -1.46 -6.22
CA GLN A 125 -7.57 -0.44 -6.52
C GLN A 125 -6.18 -1.10 -6.60
N GLN A 126 -5.47 -0.82 -7.69
CA GLN A 126 -4.10 -1.24 -7.90
C GLN A 126 -3.15 -0.13 -7.46
N TYR A 127 -2.27 -0.45 -6.52
CA TYR A 127 -1.19 0.41 -6.10
C TYR A 127 0.10 -0.07 -6.75
N SER A 128 0.79 0.86 -7.40
CA SER A 128 2.07 0.63 -8.07
C SER A 128 3.01 1.78 -7.75
N TYR A 129 4.12 1.90 -8.48
CA TYR A 129 5.02 3.04 -8.39
C TYR A 129 5.51 3.44 -9.77
N LYS A 130 5.87 4.70 -9.92
CA LYS A 130 6.33 5.31 -11.16
C LYS A 130 7.36 6.41 -10.86
N VAL A 131 8.28 6.64 -11.79
CA VAL A 131 9.20 7.79 -11.77
C VAL A 131 8.59 8.97 -12.53
N PHE A 132 8.64 10.15 -11.91
CA PHE A 132 8.23 11.43 -12.47
C PHE A 132 9.44 12.33 -12.68
N ASP A 133 9.49 13.02 -13.81
CA ASP A 133 10.45 14.10 -14.04
C ASP A 133 9.91 15.38 -13.39
N MET A 134 10.67 15.95 -12.46
CA MET A 134 10.30 17.12 -11.70
C MET A 134 10.76 18.41 -12.40
N PRO A 135 10.08 19.56 -12.20
CA PRO A 135 10.45 20.82 -12.84
C PRO A 135 11.87 21.33 -12.54
N ASN A 136 12.45 20.88 -11.41
CA ASN A 136 13.83 21.20 -11.03
C ASN A 136 14.88 20.26 -11.66
N GLY A 137 14.46 19.33 -12.52
CA GLY A 137 15.34 18.34 -13.17
C GLY A 137 15.54 17.05 -12.37
N ASP A 138 14.98 16.95 -11.16
CA ASP A 138 15.07 15.73 -10.36
C ASP A 138 14.16 14.63 -10.91
N LYS A 139 14.53 13.38 -10.64
CA LYS A 139 13.64 12.23 -10.82
C LYS A 139 13.03 11.85 -9.47
N HIS A 140 11.71 11.83 -9.42
CA HIS A 140 10.94 11.50 -8.22
C HIS A 140 10.19 10.18 -8.41
N GLU A 141 10.59 9.13 -7.69
CA GLU A 141 9.84 7.89 -7.65
C GLU A 141 8.78 7.94 -6.55
N THR A 142 7.52 7.74 -6.92
CA THR A 142 6.43 7.67 -5.94
C THR A 142 5.38 6.65 -6.34
N GLY A 143 4.59 6.24 -5.35
CA GLY A 143 3.52 5.30 -5.57
C GLY A 143 2.35 5.95 -6.30
N THR A 144 1.67 5.17 -7.14
CA THR A 144 0.45 5.58 -7.85
C THR A 144 -0.69 4.64 -7.47
N VAL A 145 -1.93 5.11 -7.66
CA VAL A 145 -3.13 4.30 -7.46
C VAL A 145 -4.00 4.39 -8.71
N HIS A 146 -4.48 3.23 -9.16
CA HIS A 146 -5.35 3.10 -10.32
C HIS A 146 -6.56 2.24 -9.94
N PRO A 147 -7.79 2.76 -10.03
CA PRO A 147 -8.98 1.93 -9.85
C PRO A 147 -9.07 0.94 -11.00
N ILE A 148 -9.33 -0.32 -10.67
CA ILE A 148 -9.64 -1.37 -11.65
C ILE A 148 -11.16 -1.39 -11.81
N PRO A 149 -11.69 -1.16 -13.02
CA PRO A 149 -13.13 -1.24 -13.26
C PRO A 149 -13.68 -2.61 -12.89
N ASP A 150 -14.87 -2.67 -12.30
CA ASP A 150 -15.50 -3.93 -11.88
C ASP A 150 -15.62 -4.94 -13.05
N SER A 151 -15.82 -4.45 -14.28
CA SER A 151 -15.85 -5.26 -15.50
C SER A 151 -14.52 -5.98 -15.79
N ARG A 152 -13.39 -5.44 -15.33
CA ARG A 152 -12.04 -6.01 -15.50
C ARG A 152 -11.58 -6.80 -14.28
N THR A 153 -12.19 -6.58 -13.12
CA THR A 153 -11.81 -7.25 -11.87
C THR A 153 -11.98 -8.77 -11.97
N ARG A 154 -13.06 -9.22 -12.62
CA ARG A 154 -13.30 -10.65 -12.84
C ARG A 154 -12.21 -11.27 -13.72
N ASP A 155 -11.94 -10.65 -14.87
CA ASP A 155 -10.89 -11.12 -15.80
C ASP A 155 -9.52 -11.20 -15.11
N PHE A 156 -9.19 -10.20 -14.30
CA PHE A 156 -7.96 -10.18 -13.51
C PHE A 156 -7.87 -11.39 -12.57
N LEU A 157 -8.93 -11.68 -11.81
CA LEU A 157 -8.96 -12.82 -10.89
C LEU A 157 -8.92 -14.16 -11.62
N GLU A 158 -9.65 -14.29 -12.74
CA GLU A 158 -9.64 -15.51 -13.56
C GLU A 158 -8.25 -15.77 -14.15
N LEU A 159 -7.55 -14.74 -14.61
CA LEU A 159 -6.16 -14.85 -15.08
C LEU A 159 -5.19 -15.17 -13.95
N CYS A 160 -5.37 -14.58 -12.76
CA CYS A 160 -4.57 -14.94 -11.59
C CYS A 160 -4.73 -16.42 -11.26
N PHE A 161 -5.96 -16.93 -11.30
CA PHE A 161 -6.22 -18.35 -11.08
C PHE A 161 -5.61 -19.21 -12.19
N HIS A 162 -5.78 -18.83 -13.46
CA HIS A 162 -5.22 -19.57 -14.60
C HIS A 162 -3.68 -19.66 -14.56
N HIS A 163 -3.02 -18.59 -14.12
CA HIS A 163 -1.57 -18.56 -14.00
C HIS A 163 -1.03 -19.04 -12.65
N HIS A 164 -1.89 -19.59 -11.78
CA HIS A 164 -1.52 -20.08 -10.45
C HIS A 164 -0.74 -19.02 -9.67
N VAL A 165 -1.29 -17.81 -9.60
CA VAL A 165 -0.70 -16.68 -8.90
C VAL A 165 -1.66 -16.07 -7.89
N VAL A 166 -1.11 -15.78 -6.72
CA VAL A 166 -1.78 -15.04 -5.67
C VAL A 166 -1.13 -13.67 -5.55
N PRO A 167 -1.77 -12.60 -6.04
CA PRO A 167 -1.19 -11.27 -5.92
C PRO A 167 -1.26 -10.77 -4.46
N PRO A 168 -0.39 -9.83 -4.04
CA PRO A 168 -0.48 -9.20 -2.73
C PRO A 168 -1.80 -8.43 -2.58
N MET A 169 -2.72 -8.96 -1.76
CA MET A 169 -4.04 -8.37 -1.55
C MET A 169 -4.21 -7.80 -0.13
N LEU A 170 -4.94 -6.69 -0.06
CA LEU A 170 -5.40 -6.05 1.17
C LEU A 170 -6.90 -5.78 1.04
N LEU A 171 -7.61 -5.81 2.16
CA LEU A 171 -9.02 -5.43 2.25
C LEU A 171 -9.13 -4.17 3.11
N LEU A 172 -9.69 -3.10 2.56
CA LEU A 172 -10.08 -1.91 3.31
C LEU A 172 -11.57 -1.96 3.57
N LYS A 173 -11.96 -2.00 4.84
CA LYS A 173 -13.39 -1.95 5.20
C LYS A 173 -13.68 -0.64 5.93
N HIS A 174 -14.40 0.27 5.27
CA HIS A 174 -14.65 1.62 5.81
C HIS A 174 -15.43 1.61 7.13
N THR A 175 -16.28 0.62 7.37
CA THR A 175 -17.02 0.51 8.64
C THR A 175 -16.12 0.24 9.85
N GLU A 176 -14.93 -0.29 9.60
CA GLU A 176 -13.95 -0.66 10.63
C GLU A 176 -12.70 0.21 10.52
N SER A 177 -12.57 1.04 9.48
CA SER A 177 -11.41 1.83 9.06
C SER A 177 -10.09 1.06 8.99
N HIS A 178 -10.14 -0.27 8.95
CA HIS A 178 -8.97 -1.15 9.10
C HIS A 178 -8.57 -1.81 7.77
N PHE A 179 -7.26 -2.01 7.58
CA PHE A 179 -6.73 -2.85 6.51
C PHE A 179 -6.51 -4.28 7.00
N TYR A 180 -7.19 -5.23 6.40
CA TYR A 180 -6.96 -6.65 6.63
C TYR A 180 -5.97 -7.20 5.60
N GLY A 181 -5.00 -7.98 6.07
CA GLY A 181 -4.23 -8.83 5.17
C GLY A 181 -5.09 -10.03 4.75
N VAL A 182 -5.03 -10.40 3.48
CA VAL A 182 -5.73 -11.59 2.99
C VAL A 182 -4.85 -12.82 3.25
N ARG A 183 -5.42 -13.83 3.92
CA ARG A 183 -4.79 -15.15 4.04
C ARG A 183 -5.17 -15.97 2.82
N HIS A 184 -4.17 -16.48 2.11
CA HIS A 184 -4.38 -17.19 0.86
C HIS A 184 -4.44 -18.72 1.02
N GLY A 185 -4.35 -19.21 2.26
CA GLY A 185 -4.58 -20.61 2.61
C GLY A 185 -3.57 -21.58 1.97
N PRO A 186 -3.91 -22.88 1.88
CA PRO A 186 -3.03 -23.90 1.29
C PRO A 186 -2.70 -23.65 -0.18
N VAL A 187 -3.60 -22.98 -0.91
CA VAL A 187 -3.46 -22.68 -2.34
C VAL A 187 -2.18 -21.88 -2.63
N PHE A 188 -1.86 -20.88 -1.80
CA PHE A 188 -0.62 -20.13 -1.94
C PHE A 188 0.59 -21.06 -1.86
N ASN A 189 0.68 -21.89 -0.82
CA ASN A 189 1.83 -22.76 -0.62
C ASN A 189 1.97 -23.79 -1.74
N THR A 190 0.85 -24.34 -2.22
CA THR A 190 0.83 -25.27 -3.35
C THR A 190 1.39 -24.60 -4.60
N TRP A 191 0.89 -23.42 -4.96
CA TRP A 191 1.31 -22.73 -6.17
C TRP A 191 2.73 -22.15 -6.07
N ASP A 192 3.15 -21.68 -4.90
CA ASP A 192 4.49 -21.10 -4.69
C ASP A 192 5.60 -22.17 -4.76
N CYS A 193 5.26 -23.43 -4.46
CA CYS A 193 6.17 -24.57 -4.57
C CYS A 193 6.21 -25.20 -5.97
N GLU A 194 5.39 -24.73 -6.92
CA GLU A 194 5.42 -25.26 -8.29
C GLU A 194 6.73 -24.89 -9.00
N MET A 195 7.35 -25.87 -9.65
CA MET A 195 8.54 -25.61 -10.46
C MET A 195 8.21 -24.67 -11.62
N GLY A 196 9.07 -23.68 -11.87
CA GLY A 196 8.94 -22.74 -12.97
C GLY A 196 9.01 -21.28 -12.52
N PRO A 197 8.28 -20.36 -13.19
CA PRO A 197 8.29 -18.95 -12.85
C PRO A 197 7.82 -18.70 -11.41
N THR A 198 8.41 -17.72 -10.74
CA THR A 198 7.97 -17.27 -9.41
C THR A 198 6.58 -16.62 -9.45
N MET A 199 5.93 -16.46 -8.29
CA MET A 199 4.68 -15.72 -8.16
C MET A 199 4.73 -14.34 -8.83
N ARG A 200 5.83 -13.61 -8.63
CA ARG A 200 6.06 -12.31 -9.26
C ARG A 200 6.07 -12.40 -10.79
N ASN A 201 6.77 -13.38 -11.35
CA ASN A 201 6.83 -13.57 -12.80
C ASN A 201 5.47 -13.97 -13.39
N ARG A 202 4.69 -14.78 -12.67
CA ARG A 202 3.32 -15.15 -13.08
C ARG A 202 2.38 -13.94 -13.03
N LEU A 203 2.53 -13.08 -12.01
CA LEU A 203 1.77 -11.84 -11.93
C LEU A 203 2.09 -10.90 -13.11
N ASP A 204 3.35 -10.81 -13.52
CA ASP A 204 3.74 -10.06 -14.72
C ASP A 204 3.12 -10.65 -16.01
N MET A 205 2.87 -11.97 -16.07
CA MET A 205 2.16 -12.60 -17.18
C MET A 205 0.69 -12.19 -17.19
N VAL A 206 0.04 -12.15 -16.02
CA VAL A 206 -1.33 -11.63 -15.87
C VAL A 206 -1.42 -10.18 -16.33
N HIS A 207 -0.49 -9.31 -15.93
CA HIS A 207 -0.49 -7.91 -16.36
C HIS A 207 -0.38 -7.76 -17.88
N ARG A 208 0.49 -8.55 -18.51
CA ARG A 208 0.61 -8.56 -19.98
C ARG A 208 -0.69 -9.00 -20.64
N ALA A 209 -1.34 -10.05 -20.15
CA ALA A 209 -2.63 -10.52 -20.66
C ALA A 209 -3.73 -9.46 -20.50
N MET A 210 -3.68 -8.67 -19.42
CA MET A 210 -4.61 -7.56 -19.15
C MET A 210 -4.29 -6.27 -19.93
N ASN A 211 -3.19 -6.22 -20.70
CA ASN A 211 -2.64 -5.01 -21.30
C ASN A 211 -2.35 -3.90 -20.25
N TRP A 212 -1.93 -4.29 -19.05
CA TRP A 212 -1.47 -3.36 -18.02
C TRP A 212 0.03 -3.14 -18.15
N SER A 213 0.48 -1.91 -17.92
CA SER A 213 1.89 -1.57 -17.95
C SER A 213 2.67 -2.45 -16.98
N LYS A 214 3.84 -2.96 -17.41
CA LYS A 214 4.80 -3.54 -16.46
C LYS A 214 5.17 -2.45 -15.44
N LEU A 215 5.43 -2.86 -14.20
CA LEU A 215 6.21 -2.00 -13.30
C LEU A 215 7.48 -1.58 -14.04
N ASP A 216 7.89 -0.32 -13.87
CA ASP A 216 9.20 0.14 -14.34
C ASP A 216 10.25 -0.82 -13.75
N ALA A 217 10.68 -1.78 -14.56
CA ALA A 217 11.76 -2.66 -14.23
C ALA A 217 12.97 -1.75 -14.11
N HIS A 218 13.40 -1.50 -12.87
CA HIS A 218 14.77 -1.08 -12.67
C HIS A 218 15.62 -2.16 -13.32
N SER A 219 16.17 -1.86 -14.49
CA SER A 219 17.27 -2.61 -15.05
C SER A 219 18.29 -2.76 -13.93
N PRO A 220 18.68 -3.99 -13.55
CA PRO A 220 19.81 -4.13 -12.65
C PRO A 220 21.00 -3.51 -13.38
N SER A 221 21.62 -2.54 -12.71
CA SER A 221 22.90 -1.94 -13.06
C SER A 221 23.95 -3.01 -13.34
#